data_AF-A0A6V8PCN8-F1
#
_entry.id   AF-A0A6V8PCN8-F1
#
_cell.length_a   1.000
_cell.length_b   1.000
_cell.length_c   1.000
_cell.angle_alpha   90.00
_cell.angle_beta   90.00
_cell.angle_gamma   90.00
#
_symmetry.space_group_name_H-M   'P 1'
#
loop_
_entity.id
_entity.type
_entity.pdbx_description
1 polymer ?
#
loop_
_entity_poly.entity_id
_entity_poly.type
_entity_poly.pdbx_seq_one_letter_code
_entity_poly.pdbx_strand_id
1 'polypeptide(L)' 'MVCPFGVIKRDVEGRKVASKCDLCLGEEIPVCVAHCPNEALLFEERENLEQAYEKVG' A
#
# COMPACT_ATOMS: atom_id res chain seq x y z
N MET A 1 18.73 -10.65 0.69
CA MET A 1 17.58 -9.78 0.37
C MET A 1 17.86 -8.43 1.05
N VAL A 2 17.72 -7.29 0.36
CA VAL A 2 18.24 -5.98 0.84
C VAL A 2 17.18 -5.07 1.49
N CYS A 3 15.89 -5.38 1.34
CA CYS A 3 14.83 -4.55 1.93
C CYS A 3 14.90 -4.64 3.46
N PRO A 4 15.04 -3.53 4.19
CA PRO A 4 15.18 -3.54 5.65
C PRO A 4 13.89 -3.95 6.37
N PHE A 5 12.75 -3.85 5.70
CA PHE A 5 11.43 -4.18 6.26
C PHE A 5 10.95 -5.60 5.93
N GLY A 6 11.70 -6.37 5.12
CA GLY A 6 11.35 -7.75 4.79
C GLY A 6 10.09 -7.94 3.94
N VAL A 7 9.59 -6.89 3.27
CA VAL A 7 8.29 -6.93 2.55
C VAL A 7 8.33 -7.65 1.19
N ILE A 8 9.51 -7.90 0.63
CA ILE A 8 9.65 -8.58 -0.67
C ILE A 8 9.49 -10.08 -0.47
N LYS A 9 8.48 -10.68 -1.10
CA LYS A 9 8.33 -12.15 -1.15
C LYS A 9 8.91 -12.69 -2.44
N ARG A 10 9.50 -13.88 -2.37
CA ARG A 10 9.96 -14.62 -3.54
C ARG A 10 9.08 -15.84 -3.72
N ASP A 11 8.83 -16.20 -4.96
CA ASP A 11 8.21 -17.47 -5.28
C ASP A 11 9.11 -18.62 -4.79
N VAL A 12 8.50 -19.56 -4.07
CA VAL A 12 9.20 -20.71 -3.47
C VAL A 12 9.01 -22.00 -4.29
N GLU A 13 8.16 -21.96 -5.32
CA GLU A 13 7.79 -23.10 -6.16
C GLU A 13 8.65 -23.21 -7.42
N GLY A 14 9.71 -22.38 -7.52
CA GLY A 14 10.76 -22.50 -8.53
C GLY A 14 10.74 -21.42 -9.61
N ARG A 15 9.79 -20.48 -9.59
CA ARG A 15 9.82 -19.32 -10.49
C ARG A 15 10.79 -18.27 -9.96
N LYS A 16 11.54 -17.64 -10.85
CA LYS A 16 12.46 -16.53 -10.50
C LYS A 16 11.69 -15.21 -10.39
N VAL A 17 10.65 -15.16 -9.58
CA VAL A 17 9.76 -14.01 -9.43
C VAL A 17 9.79 -13.51 -7.98
N ALA A 18 9.83 -12.19 -7.82
CA ALA A 18 9.66 -11.52 -6.55
C ALA A 18 8.41 -10.63 -6.61
N SER A 19 7.65 -10.57 -5.53
CA SER A 19 6.43 -9.77 -5.41
C SER A 19 6.48 -8.88 -4.18
N LYS A 20 5.82 -7.73 -4.30
CA LYS A 20 5.53 -6.77 -3.23
C LYS A 20 4.25 -6.02 -3.60
N CYS A 21 3.68 -5.27 -2.66
CA CYS A 21 2.62 -4.31 -2.97
C CYS A 21 3.06 -3.36 -4.10
N ASP A 22 2.19 -3.18 -5.08
CA ASP A 22 2.38 -2.33 -6.25
C ASP A 22 1.55 -1.05 -6.19
N LEU A 23 0.86 -0.81 -5.07
CA LEU A 23 -0.05 0.31 -4.84
C LEU A 23 -1.27 0.30 -5.78
N CYS A 24 -1.67 -0.87 -6.30
CA CYS A 24 -2.80 -1.02 -7.22
C CYS A 24 -2.64 -0.16 -8.48
N LEU A 25 -1.54 -0.35 -9.21
CA LEU A 25 -1.26 0.35 -10.47
C LEU A 25 -2.48 0.39 -11.41
N GLY A 26 -2.90 1.59 -11.78
CA GLY A 26 -4.03 1.82 -12.70
C GLY A 26 -5.37 2.06 -12.01
N GLU A 27 -5.46 1.87 -10.70
CA GLU A 27 -6.63 2.24 -9.90
C GLU A 27 -6.47 3.64 -9.32
N GLU A 28 -7.57 4.39 -9.18
CA GLU A 28 -7.56 5.70 -8.53
C GLU A 28 -7.33 5.60 -7.02
N ILE A 29 -7.87 4.55 -6.39
CA ILE A 29 -7.77 4.31 -4.95
C ILE A 29 -7.31 2.86 -4.72
N PRO A 30 -6.29 2.61 -3.88
CA PRO A 30 -5.87 1.25 -3.56
C PRO A 30 -7.00 0.41 -2.98
N VAL A 31 -7.15 -0.83 -3.44
CA VAL A 31 -8.28 -1.69 -3.06
C VAL A 31 -8.34 -1.99 -1.56
N CYS A 32 -7.19 -2.00 -0.87
CA CYS A 32 -7.13 -2.16 0.58
C CYS A 32 -7.70 -0.95 1.33
N VAL A 33 -7.57 0.25 0.76
CA VAL A 33 -8.13 1.50 1.31
C VAL A 33 -9.63 1.54 1.07
N ALA A 34 -10.07 1.33 -0.17
CA ALA A 34 -11.48 1.38 -0.57
C ALA A 34 -12.38 0.39 0.20
N HIS A 35 -11.84 -0.77 0.60
CA HIS A 35 -12.60 -1.82 1.28
C HIS A 35 -12.34 -1.92 2.77
N CYS A 36 -11.61 -0.98 3.39
CA CYS A 36 -11.39 -1.01 4.84
C CYS A 36 -12.70 -0.71 5.57
N PRO A 37 -13.32 -1.67 6.28
CA PRO A 37 -14.64 -1.46 6.90
C PRO A 37 -14.60 -0.52 8.11
N ASN A 38 -13.41 -0.31 8.67
CA ASN A 38 -13.18 0.55 9.83
C ASN A 38 -12.65 1.94 9.43
N GLU A 39 -12.49 2.21 8.13
CA GLU A 39 -11.93 3.47 7.62
C GLU A 39 -10.55 3.80 8.21
N ALA A 40 -9.77 2.77 8.58
CA ALA A 40 -8.48 2.91 9.24
C ALA A 40 -7.34 3.35 8.30
N LEU A 41 -7.60 3.38 6.99
CA LEU A 41 -6.62 3.70 5.96
C LEU A 41 -7.09 4.90 5.16
N LEU A 42 -6.18 5.85 4.94
CA LEU A 42 -6.39 7.01 4.08
C LEU A 42 -5.36 6.98 2.95
N PHE A 43 -5.80 7.31 1.74
CA PHE A 43 -4.92 7.49 0.58
C PHE A 43 -5.00 8.94 0.13
N GLU A 44 -3.85 9.62 0.13
CA GLU A 44 -3.76 11.05 -0.18
C GLU A 44 -2.33 11.35 -0.66
N GLU A 45 -2.19 12.43 -1.43
CA GLU A 45 -0.89 12.94 -1.83
C GLU A 45 -0.11 13.46 -0.63
N ARG A 46 1.21 13.26 -0.66
CA ARG A 46 2.07 13.57 0.48
C ARG A 46 2.06 15.05 0.84
N GLU A 47 1.85 15.92 -0.14
CA GLU A 47 1.78 17.37 0.03
C GLU A 47 0.51 17.81 0.78
N ASN A 48 -0.51 16.96 0.87
CA ASN A 48 -1.80 17.26 1.49
C ASN A 48 -1.98 16.64 2.87
N LEU A 49 -0.91 16.10 3.48
CA LEU A 49 -1.01 15.33 4.73
C LEU A 49 -1.61 16.12 5.90
N GLU A 50 -1.32 17.43 6.01
CA GLU A 50 -1.91 18.27 7.08
C GLU A 50 -3.43 18.32 6.98
N GLN A 51 -3.98 18.55 5.78
CA GLN A 51 -5.43 18.52 5.57
C GLN A 51 -6.01 17.11 5.68
N ALA A 52 -5.22 16.09 5.33
CA ALA A 52 -5.59 14.69 5.45
C ALA A 52 -5.82 14.32 6.92
N TYR A 53 -4.88 14.68 7.80
CA TYR A 53 -4.96 14.38 9.23
C TYR A 53 -6.10 15.13 9.93
N GLU A 54 -6.40 16.37 9.52
CA GLU A 54 -7.50 17.15 10.11
C GLU A 54 -8.89 16.61 9.74
N LYS A 55 -9.01 15.85 8.64
CA LYS A 55 -10.28 15.18 8.26
C LYS A 55 -10.57 13.92 9.09
N VAL A 56 -9.56 13.32 9.73
CA VAL A 56 -9.67 12.05 10.48
C VAL A 56 -9.63 12.24 12.00
N GLY A 57 -9.35 13.46 12.47
CA GLY A 57 -9.37 13.86 13.90
C GLY A 57 -10.68 14.54 14.29
#